data_AF-A0A935VK41-F1
#
_entry.id   AF-A0A935VK41-F1
#
_cell.length_a   1.000
_cell.length_b   1.000
_cell.length_c   1.000
_cell.angle_alpha   90.00
_cell.angle_beta   90.00
_cell.angle_gamma   90.00
#
_symmetry.space_group_name_H-M   'P 1'
#
loop_
_entity.id
_entity.type
_entity.pdbx_description
1 polymer ?
#
loop_
_entity_poly.entity_id
_entity_poly.type
_entity_poly.pdbx_seq_one_letter_code
_entity_poly.pdbx_strand_id
1 'polypeptide(L)'
;MHNGIAITLAWPETLCKQAGAWYDKPLKMLGLNKSNYYKVGHAAIVLIDAEARDCHYFDFGRYHAPYQHGRVRSARTDHDLEMKTKAIISQDGRLENYNEILLELFNNESCHGSGKLHASYCHVNFENAYYKANEMQSISPIPYGPFLPQGTNCSRFVNTVVLAGKPKWYYRLVLSYPKTLSPTPIGNVKSLSNYSTVGIKIQTNEILKPKFKATITLAHESSRRAL
;
A
#
# COMPACT_ATOMS: atom_id res chain seq x y z
N MET A 1 14.17 -21.60 -0.81
CA MET A 1 15.01 -20.61 -0.11
C MET A 1 14.30 -19.26 -0.13
N HIS A 2 14.37 -18.46 0.93
CA HIS A 2 13.88 -17.08 0.90
C HIS A 2 15.06 -16.14 0.61
N ASN A 3 15.31 -15.92 -0.67
CA ASN A 3 16.40 -15.12 -1.22
C ASN A 3 15.92 -13.75 -1.74
N GLY A 4 14.73 -13.31 -1.34
CA GLY A 4 14.21 -11.99 -1.67
C GLY A 4 13.33 -11.40 -0.59
N ILE A 5 12.94 -10.15 -0.80
CA ILE A 5 12.05 -9.39 0.07
C ILE A 5 10.86 -8.89 -0.75
N ALA A 6 9.65 -9.05 -0.23
CA ALA A 6 8.45 -8.45 -0.78
C ALA A 6 7.99 -7.33 0.14
N ILE A 7 8.04 -6.09 -0.36
CA ILE A 7 7.47 -4.91 0.30
C ILE A 7 6.07 -4.71 -0.23
N THR A 8 5.06 -4.85 0.62
CA THR A 8 3.67 -4.52 0.29
C THR A 8 3.42 -3.05 0.60
N LEU A 9 2.75 -2.36 -0.33
CA LEU A 9 2.49 -0.94 -0.28
C LEU A 9 0.98 -0.68 -0.31
N ALA A 10 0.53 0.34 0.42
CA ALA A 10 -0.85 0.79 0.40
C ALA A 10 -0.95 2.32 0.51
N TRP A 11 -1.82 2.92 -0.30
CA TRP A 11 -2.27 4.31 -0.19
C TRP A 11 -3.78 4.33 0.07
N PRO A 12 -4.21 4.28 1.35
CA PRO A 12 -5.61 4.09 1.73
C PRO A 12 -6.53 5.23 1.29
N GLU A 13 -5.98 6.44 1.13
CA GLU A 13 -6.73 7.62 0.74
C GLU A 13 -6.98 7.72 -0.77
N THR A 14 -6.37 6.84 -1.57
CA THR A 14 -6.53 6.86 -3.04
C THR A 14 -7.97 6.56 -3.45
N LEU A 15 -8.53 7.43 -4.28
CA LEU A 15 -9.85 7.27 -4.89
C LEU A 15 -9.73 6.45 -6.17
N CYS A 16 -10.45 5.34 -6.26
CA CYS A 16 -10.50 4.51 -7.46
C CYS A 16 -11.84 4.70 -8.17
N LYS A 17 -11.82 4.88 -9.49
CA LYS A 17 -13.06 4.93 -10.31
C LYS A 17 -13.89 3.64 -10.12
N GLN A 18 -15.20 3.70 -10.33
CA GLN A 18 -16.06 2.50 -10.36
C GLN A 18 -15.55 1.45 -11.36
N ALA A 19 -15.85 0.18 -11.10
CA ALA A 19 -15.49 -0.94 -11.98
C ALA A 19 -16.39 -1.02 -13.23
N GLY A 20 -17.57 -0.41 -13.20
CA GLY A 20 -18.62 -0.61 -14.20
C GLY A 20 -19.30 -1.97 -14.07
N ALA A 21 -19.30 -2.56 -12.87
CA ALA A 21 -19.75 -3.93 -12.64
C ALA A 21 -21.16 -3.99 -12.04
N TRP A 22 -21.79 -5.17 -12.08
CA TRP A 22 -23.15 -5.39 -11.57
C TRP A 22 -23.32 -5.00 -10.10
N TYR A 23 -22.27 -5.18 -9.30
CA TYR A 23 -22.23 -4.85 -7.87
C TYR A 23 -22.06 -3.35 -7.59
N ASP A 24 -21.75 -2.52 -8.60
CA ASP A 24 -21.59 -1.08 -8.38
C ASP A 24 -22.94 -0.41 -8.05
N LYS A 25 -24.05 -0.92 -8.62
CA LYS A 25 -25.42 -0.45 -8.34
C LYS A 25 -25.82 -0.65 -6.87
N PRO A 26 -25.74 -1.85 -6.27
CA PRO A 26 -26.05 -2.03 -4.85
C PRO A 26 -25.06 -1.29 -3.92
N LEU A 27 -23.76 -1.27 -4.25
CA LEU A 27 -22.76 -0.53 -3.44
C LEU A 27 -22.98 0.99 -3.48
N LYS A 28 -23.50 1.53 -4.59
CA LYS A 28 -23.91 2.93 -4.70
C LYS A 28 -25.13 3.26 -3.86
N MET A 29 -26.11 2.35 -3.84
CA MET A 29 -27.30 2.46 -3.00
C MET A 29 -26.97 2.44 -1.50
N LEU A 30 -25.91 1.71 -1.10
CA LEU A 30 -25.42 1.66 0.30
C LEU A 30 -24.55 2.85 0.72
N GLY A 31 -24.39 3.89 -0.11
CA GLY A 31 -23.63 5.11 0.24
C GLY A 31 -22.10 4.94 0.26
N LEU A 32 -21.59 3.76 -0.12
CA LEU A 32 -20.14 3.46 -0.23
C LEU A 32 -19.51 4.05 -1.51
N ASN A 33 -20.31 4.75 -2.31
CA ASN A 33 -19.95 5.29 -3.61
C ASN A 33 -20.33 6.77 -3.64
N LYS A 34 -19.33 7.66 -3.75
CA LYS A 34 -19.58 9.09 -3.97
C LYS A 34 -19.07 9.44 -5.36
N SER A 35 -19.94 9.99 -6.19
CA SER A 35 -19.60 10.55 -7.51
C SER A 35 -18.87 9.60 -8.48
N ASN A 36 -19.16 8.29 -8.43
CA ASN A 36 -18.52 7.26 -9.23
C ASN A 36 -17.07 6.90 -8.88
N TYR A 37 -16.66 7.21 -7.65
CA TYR A 37 -15.39 6.80 -7.06
C TYR A 37 -15.60 6.05 -5.74
N TYR A 38 -14.75 5.05 -5.52
CA TYR A 38 -14.62 4.30 -4.29
C TYR A 38 -13.32 4.70 -3.59
N LYS A 39 -13.40 5.03 -2.29
CA LYS A 39 -12.21 5.16 -1.43
C LYS A 39 -11.76 3.78 -0.97
N VAL A 40 -11.26 2.98 -1.91
CA VAL A 40 -10.80 1.59 -1.67
C VAL A 40 -9.28 1.50 -1.54
N GLY A 41 -8.58 2.60 -1.76
CA GLY A 41 -7.13 2.68 -1.71
C GLY A 41 -6.44 2.04 -2.92
N HIS A 42 -5.14 2.30 -3.04
CA HIS A 42 -4.27 1.67 -4.03
C HIS A 42 -3.27 0.75 -3.32
N ALA A 43 -2.90 -0.34 -3.99
CA ALA A 43 -1.94 -1.33 -3.49
C ALA A 43 -0.92 -1.65 -4.58
N ALA A 44 0.35 -1.75 -4.18
CA ALA A 44 1.46 -2.12 -5.03
C ALA A 44 2.44 -3.02 -4.26
N ILE A 45 3.43 -3.55 -4.96
CA ILE A 45 4.48 -4.38 -4.39
C ILE A 45 5.84 -4.01 -4.97
N VAL A 46 6.86 -4.02 -4.13
CA VAL A 46 8.26 -4.04 -4.58
C VAL A 46 8.85 -5.41 -4.24
N LEU A 47 9.39 -6.08 -5.24
CA LEU A 47 10.16 -7.30 -5.09
C LEU A 47 11.64 -6.98 -5.14
N ILE A 48 12.38 -7.40 -4.13
CA ILE A 48 13.82 -7.18 -4.02
C ILE A 48 14.52 -8.52 -4.20
N ASP A 49 15.43 -8.57 -5.17
CA ASP A 49 16.41 -9.64 -5.30
C ASP A 49 17.52 -9.41 -4.25
N ALA A 50 17.69 -10.33 -3.31
CA ALA A 50 18.69 -10.15 -2.28
C ALA A 50 20.12 -10.33 -2.80
N GLU A 51 20.35 -10.99 -3.93
CA GLU A 51 21.67 -11.14 -4.52
C GLU A 51 22.02 -9.91 -5.38
N ALA A 52 21.17 -9.60 -6.36
CA ALA A 52 21.38 -8.48 -7.26
C ALA A 52 21.17 -7.10 -6.60
N ARG A 53 20.46 -7.06 -5.46
CA ARG A 53 20.04 -5.83 -4.76
C ARG A 53 19.07 -4.96 -5.55
N ASP A 54 18.45 -5.51 -6.58
CA ASP A 54 17.55 -4.80 -7.47
C ASP A 54 16.15 -4.72 -6.87
N CYS A 55 15.54 -3.53 -6.96
CA CYS A 55 14.16 -3.28 -6.56
C CYS A 55 13.26 -3.29 -7.79
N HIS A 56 12.22 -4.12 -7.80
CA HIS A 56 11.27 -4.23 -8.92
C HIS A 56 9.87 -3.85 -8.46
N TYR A 57 9.39 -2.69 -8.91
CA TYR A 57 8.02 -2.24 -8.64
C TYR A 57 7.01 -2.91 -9.56
N PHE A 58 5.88 -3.32 -8.98
CA PHE A 58 4.69 -3.74 -9.69
C PHE A 58 3.41 -3.20 -9.03
N ASP A 59 2.44 -2.85 -9.86
CA ASP A 59 1.07 -2.61 -9.41
C ASP A 59 0.06 -3.19 -10.40
N PHE A 60 -1.21 -3.16 -10.01
CA PHE A 60 -2.31 -3.55 -10.91
C PHE A 60 -3.44 -2.54 -10.80
N GLY A 61 -3.94 -2.09 -11.95
CA GLY A 61 -5.05 -1.15 -12.02
C GLY A 61 -5.57 -0.97 -13.43
N ARG A 62 -6.55 -0.08 -13.59
CA ARG A 62 -7.21 0.19 -14.87
C ARG A 62 -6.47 1.27 -15.65
N TYR A 63 -5.18 1.05 -15.89
CA TYR A 63 -4.30 1.99 -16.59
C TYR A 63 -4.32 1.69 -18.09
N HIS A 64 -4.89 2.59 -18.91
CA HIS A 64 -5.02 2.38 -20.36
C HIS A 64 -5.55 0.98 -20.74
N ALA A 65 -6.46 0.44 -19.92
CA ALA A 65 -7.01 -0.90 -20.08
C ALA A 65 -8.43 -0.86 -20.67
N PRO A 66 -8.87 -1.91 -21.40
CA PRO A 66 -10.24 -2.03 -21.87
C PRO A 66 -11.26 -1.91 -20.74
N TYR A 67 -12.51 -1.58 -21.10
CA TYR A 67 -13.61 -1.51 -20.14
C TYR A 67 -13.71 -2.80 -19.30
N GLN A 68 -13.94 -2.65 -17.99
CA GLN A 68 -13.96 -3.73 -16.99
C GLN A 68 -12.65 -4.53 -16.83
N HIS A 69 -11.53 -4.10 -17.40
CA HIS A 69 -10.23 -4.77 -17.23
C HIS A 69 -9.20 -3.86 -16.57
N GLY A 70 -8.16 -4.47 -16.02
CA GLY A 70 -6.94 -3.81 -15.56
C GLY A 70 -5.71 -4.50 -16.13
N ARG A 71 -4.54 -3.89 -15.96
CA ARG A 71 -3.25 -4.47 -16.33
C ARG A 71 -2.25 -4.33 -15.21
N VAL A 72 -1.27 -5.22 -15.18
CA VAL A 72 -0.09 -5.07 -14.34
C VAL A 72 0.86 -4.07 -14.98
N ARG A 73 1.45 -3.18 -14.18
CA ARG A 73 2.53 -2.28 -14.61
C ARG A 73 3.83 -2.64 -13.92
N SER A 74 4.93 -2.31 -14.58
CA SER A 74 6.30 -2.35 -14.06
C SER A 74 7.18 -1.44 -14.92
N ALA A 75 8.45 -1.27 -14.55
CA ALA A 75 9.44 -0.54 -15.35
C ALA A 75 9.52 -1.01 -16.82
N ARG A 76 9.16 -2.27 -17.10
CA ARG A 76 9.16 -2.85 -18.46
C ARG A 76 8.12 -2.20 -19.38
N THR A 77 6.94 -1.86 -18.86
CA THR A 77 5.84 -1.30 -19.64
C THR A 77 5.61 0.19 -19.38
N ASP A 78 6.11 0.67 -18.24
CA ASP A 78 5.92 2.02 -17.72
C ASP A 78 7.26 2.46 -17.10
N HIS A 79 8.13 3.05 -17.93
CA HIS A 79 9.51 3.38 -17.55
C HIS A 79 9.61 4.24 -16.28
N ASP A 80 8.65 5.13 -16.05
CA ASP A 80 8.60 5.99 -14.86
C ASP A 80 8.42 5.22 -13.54
N LEU A 81 8.14 3.91 -13.59
CA LEU A 81 8.07 3.01 -12.43
C LEU A 81 9.39 2.31 -12.13
N GLU A 82 10.47 2.63 -12.85
CA GLU A 82 11.80 2.13 -12.54
C GLU A 82 12.29 2.62 -11.16
N MET A 83 12.76 1.67 -10.35
CA MET A 83 13.35 1.96 -9.04
C MET A 83 14.84 2.24 -9.21
N LYS A 84 15.27 3.40 -8.75
CA LYS A 84 16.66 3.87 -8.78
C LYS A 84 17.43 3.40 -7.54
N THR A 85 16.76 3.34 -6.39
CA THR A 85 17.37 2.89 -5.14
C THR A 85 17.61 1.38 -5.17
N LYS A 86 18.87 0.98 -4.96
CA LYS A 86 19.25 -0.42 -4.72
C LYS A 86 19.06 -0.77 -3.24
N ALA A 87 18.76 -2.03 -2.97
CA ALA A 87 18.55 -2.51 -1.61
C ALA A 87 19.88 -2.73 -0.86
N ILE A 88 19.97 -2.18 0.36
CA ILE A 88 21.05 -2.49 1.30
C ILE A 88 20.48 -3.51 2.29
N ILE A 89 21.00 -4.73 2.26
CA ILE A 89 20.54 -5.82 3.13
C ILE A 89 21.71 -6.31 3.97
N SER A 90 21.51 -6.33 5.28
CA SER A 90 22.48 -6.77 6.27
C SER A 90 22.74 -8.28 6.21
N GLN A 91 23.75 -8.74 6.96
CA GLN A 91 24.08 -10.16 7.05
C GLN A 91 22.96 -11.02 7.64
N ASP A 92 22.14 -10.46 8.54
CA ASP A 92 20.95 -11.11 9.12
C ASP A 92 19.70 -11.00 8.22
N GLY A 93 19.83 -10.41 7.02
CA GLY A 93 18.76 -10.32 6.03
C GLY A 93 17.84 -9.10 6.20
N ARG A 94 18.13 -8.18 7.12
CA ARG A 94 17.32 -6.98 7.34
C ARG A 94 17.55 -5.96 6.23
N LEU A 95 16.47 -5.36 5.73
CA LEU A 95 16.53 -4.25 4.77
C LEU A 95 16.89 -2.95 5.51
N GLU A 96 18.11 -2.46 5.30
CA GLU A 96 18.68 -1.34 6.06
C GLU A 96 18.21 0.02 5.56
N ASN A 97 18.16 0.21 4.25
CA ASN A 97 17.70 1.45 3.61
C ASN A 97 16.21 1.42 3.27
N TYR A 98 15.40 0.71 4.05
CA TYR A 98 13.96 0.59 3.83
C TYR A 98 13.26 1.94 3.68
N ASN A 99 13.60 2.92 4.54
CA ASN A 99 12.99 4.24 4.48
C ASN A 99 13.34 5.00 3.19
N GLU A 100 14.54 4.82 2.65
CA GLU A 100 14.97 5.45 1.39
C GLU A 100 14.12 4.93 0.22
N ILE A 101 13.94 3.61 0.13
CA ILE A 101 13.07 2.97 -0.87
C ILE A 101 11.63 3.52 -0.75
N LEU A 102 11.10 3.65 0.46
CA LEU A 102 9.75 4.20 0.67
C LEU A 102 9.65 5.68 0.32
N LEU A 103 10.71 6.47 0.55
CA LEU A 103 10.78 7.88 0.17
C LEU A 103 10.78 8.06 -1.35
N GLU A 104 11.53 7.23 -2.08
CA GLU A 104 11.50 7.22 -3.55
C GLU A 104 10.08 6.94 -4.07
N LEU A 105 9.45 5.87 -3.57
CA LEU A 105 8.09 5.49 -3.95
C LEU A 105 7.05 6.56 -3.61
N PHE A 106 7.19 7.20 -2.44
CA PHE A 106 6.28 8.26 -2.01
C PHE A 106 6.35 9.50 -2.90
N ASN A 107 7.55 9.82 -3.42
CA ASN A 107 7.76 10.97 -4.29
C ASN A 107 7.52 10.66 -5.78
N ASN A 108 7.25 9.40 -6.15
CA ASN A 108 6.97 9.01 -7.52
C ASN A 108 5.47 9.17 -7.86
N GLU A 109 5.12 10.21 -8.62
CA GLU A 109 3.75 10.48 -9.02
C GLU A 109 3.13 9.37 -9.91
N SER A 110 3.96 8.61 -10.63
CA SER A 110 3.53 7.51 -11.50
C SER A 110 2.99 6.30 -10.71
N CYS A 111 3.28 6.20 -9.41
CA CYS A 111 2.64 5.23 -8.51
C CYS A 111 1.14 5.50 -8.30
N HIS A 112 0.64 6.70 -8.65
CA HIS A 112 -0.77 7.09 -8.53
C HIS A 112 -1.39 6.87 -7.13
N GLY A 113 -0.57 6.89 -6.09
CA GLY A 113 -1.00 6.85 -4.70
C GLY A 113 -1.32 8.25 -4.18
N SER A 114 -2.42 8.40 -3.45
CA SER A 114 -2.74 9.65 -2.74
C SER A 114 -2.74 9.44 -1.23
N GLY A 115 -2.32 10.45 -0.47
CA GLY A 115 -2.28 10.39 0.99
C GLY A 115 -0.99 9.79 1.52
N LYS A 116 -1.08 9.05 2.62
CA LYS A 116 0.10 8.43 3.25
C LYS A 116 0.43 7.12 2.55
N LEU A 117 1.72 6.86 2.36
CA LEU A 117 2.20 5.55 1.96
C LEU A 117 2.39 4.68 3.21
N HIS A 118 1.64 3.59 3.27
CA HIS A 118 1.78 2.55 4.29
C HIS A 118 2.52 1.37 3.69
N ALA A 119 3.49 0.82 4.42
CA ALA A 119 4.30 -0.26 3.91
C ALA A 119 4.69 -1.27 4.99
N SER A 120 4.92 -2.51 4.58
CA SER A 120 5.46 -3.58 5.42
C SER A 120 6.15 -4.59 4.51
N TYR A 121 7.05 -5.41 5.05
CA TYR A 121 7.74 -6.40 4.23
C TYR A 121 7.88 -7.76 4.90
N CYS A 122 8.09 -8.77 4.07
CA CYS A 122 8.45 -10.10 4.50
C CYS A 122 9.45 -10.73 3.52
N HIS A 123 10.10 -11.80 3.97
CA HIS A 123 10.97 -12.60 3.13
C HIS A 123 10.17 -13.58 2.26
N VAL A 124 10.59 -13.69 1.01
CA VAL A 124 9.99 -14.54 -0.02
C VAL A 124 11.07 -15.23 -0.84
N ASN A 125 10.70 -16.25 -1.59
CA ASN A 125 11.49 -16.69 -2.73
C ASN A 125 11.30 -15.69 -3.87
N PHE A 126 12.39 -15.03 -4.29
CA PHE A 126 12.34 -13.95 -5.26
C PHE A 126 11.83 -14.44 -6.61
N GLU A 127 12.38 -15.55 -7.12
CA GLU A 127 12.10 -16.05 -8.47
C GLU A 127 10.62 -16.39 -8.63
N ASN A 128 10.01 -17.08 -7.66
CA ASN A 128 8.60 -17.45 -7.73
C ASN A 128 7.69 -16.21 -7.68
N ALA A 129 7.99 -15.23 -6.82
CA ALA A 129 7.22 -14.00 -6.73
C ALA A 129 7.36 -13.16 -8.02
N TYR A 130 8.59 -12.99 -8.50
CA TYR A 130 8.91 -12.22 -9.70
C TYR A 130 8.32 -12.87 -10.96
N TYR A 131 8.44 -14.19 -11.09
CA TYR A 131 7.79 -14.96 -12.16
C TYR A 131 6.28 -14.75 -12.12
N LYS A 132 5.64 -14.82 -10.94
CA LYS A 132 4.19 -14.63 -10.82
C LYS A 132 3.76 -13.22 -11.23
N ALA A 133 4.49 -12.20 -10.83
CA ALA A 133 4.20 -10.82 -11.20
C ALA A 133 4.29 -10.62 -12.73
N ASN A 134 5.34 -11.17 -13.35
CA ASN A 134 5.54 -11.10 -14.81
C ASN A 134 4.54 -11.95 -15.59
N GLU A 135 4.16 -13.13 -15.08
CA GLU A 135 3.09 -13.95 -15.67
C GLU A 135 1.77 -13.18 -15.69
N MET A 136 1.41 -12.52 -14.59
CA MET A 136 0.21 -11.68 -14.54
C MET A 136 0.32 -10.44 -15.46
N GLN A 137 1.53 -9.93 -15.66
CA GLN A 137 1.78 -8.86 -16.64
C GLN A 137 1.65 -9.35 -18.09
N SER A 138 2.11 -10.55 -18.43
CA SER A 138 2.04 -11.07 -19.79
C SER A 138 0.62 -11.45 -20.23
N ILE A 139 -0.23 -11.88 -19.30
CA ILE A 139 -1.64 -12.19 -19.57
C ILE A 139 -2.56 -10.96 -19.45
N SER A 140 -2.01 -9.78 -19.13
CA SER A 140 -2.80 -8.55 -19.09
C SER A 140 -3.31 -8.18 -20.49
N PRO A 141 -4.51 -7.59 -20.62
CA PRO A 141 -5.39 -7.10 -19.55
C PRO A 141 -6.26 -8.20 -18.91
N ILE A 142 -6.42 -8.16 -17.58
CA ILE A 142 -7.17 -9.12 -16.75
C ILE A 142 -8.50 -8.49 -16.31
N PRO A 143 -9.62 -9.24 -16.24
CA PRO A 143 -10.89 -8.71 -15.71
C PRO A 143 -10.72 -8.07 -14.32
N TYR A 144 -11.25 -6.87 -14.13
CA TYR A 144 -11.09 -6.09 -12.92
C TYR A 144 -12.30 -6.23 -12.00
N GLY A 145 -12.09 -6.67 -10.76
CA GLY A 145 -13.12 -6.66 -9.73
C GLY A 145 -12.80 -7.58 -8.54
N PRO A 146 -13.27 -7.28 -7.32
CA PRO A 146 -13.05 -8.14 -6.15
C PRO A 146 -13.94 -9.40 -6.14
N PHE A 147 -15.04 -9.41 -6.88
CA PHE A 147 -16.03 -10.51 -6.88
C PHE A 147 -15.97 -11.39 -8.13
N LEU A 148 -15.02 -11.16 -9.04
CA LEU A 148 -14.88 -11.93 -10.27
C LEU A 148 -13.92 -13.12 -10.01
N PRO A 149 -14.37 -14.38 -10.17
CA PRO A 149 -13.54 -15.56 -9.93
C PRO A 149 -12.23 -15.54 -10.71
N GLN A 150 -12.30 -15.16 -12.00
CA GLN A 150 -11.14 -15.02 -12.90
C GLN A 150 -10.60 -13.59 -13.01
N GLY A 151 -11.12 -12.66 -12.21
CA GLY A 151 -10.63 -11.30 -12.20
C GLY A 151 -9.44 -11.09 -11.26
N THR A 152 -8.99 -9.85 -11.15
CA THR A 152 -8.15 -9.38 -10.04
C THR A 152 -8.43 -7.92 -9.70
N ASN A 153 -7.74 -7.41 -8.69
CA ASN A 153 -7.68 -5.99 -8.33
C ASN A 153 -6.28 -5.72 -7.74
N CYS A 154 -5.94 -4.46 -7.46
CA CYS A 154 -4.64 -4.07 -6.91
C CYS A 154 -4.23 -4.92 -5.69
N SER A 155 -5.15 -5.11 -4.73
CA SER A 155 -4.87 -5.80 -3.48
C SER A 155 -4.78 -7.32 -3.66
N ARG A 156 -5.64 -7.91 -4.49
CA ARG A 156 -5.59 -9.34 -4.81
C ARG A 156 -4.34 -9.68 -5.62
N PHE A 157 -3.91 -8.80 -6.53
CA PHE A 157 -2.63 -8.93 -7.24
C PHE A 157 -1.46 -8.99 -6.26
N VAL A 158 -1.31 -7.98 -5.39
CA VAL A 158 -0.24 -7.94 -4.37
C VAL A 158 -0.25 -9.19 -3.51
N ASN A 159 -1.41 -9.58 -2.98
CA ASN A 159 -1.57 -10.77 -2.15
C ASN A 159 -1.13 -12.06 -2.90
N THR A 160 -1.55 -12.20 -4.16
CA THR A 160 -1.20 -13.35 -5.03
C THR A 160 0.30 -13.45 -5.25
N VAL A 161 0.97 -12.33 -5.55
CA VAL A 161 2.42 -12.29 -5.78
C VAL A 161 3.18 -12.65 -4.50
N VAL A 162 2.79 -12.09 -3.34
CA VAL A 162 3.41 -12.45 -2.06
C VAL A 162 3.25 -13.95 -1.79
N LEU A 163 2.03 -14.50 -1.93
CA LEU A 163 1.76 -15.93 -1.68
C LEU A 163 2.56 -16.85 -2.62
N ALA A 164 2.73 -16.47 -3.89
CA ALA A 164 3.55 -17.20 -4.84
C ALA A 164 5.03 -17.24 -4.42
N GLY A 165 5.51 -16.18 -3.77
CA GLY A 165 6.81 -16.12 -3.10
C GLY A 165 6.97 -17.05 -1.89
N LYS A 166 5.93 -17.83 -1.53
CA LYS A 166 5.94 -18.82 -0.43
C LYS A 166 6.47 -18.23 0.88
N PRO A 167 5.90 -17.13 1.41
CA PRO A 167 6.40 -16.49 2.63
C PRO A 167 6.30 -17.45 3.82
N LYS A 168 6.90 -17.08 4.95
CA LYS A 168 6.78 -17.88 6.18
C LYS A 168 5.31 -18.23 6.48
N TRP A 169 5.09 -19.43 7.02
CA TRP A 169 3.77 -20.05 7.12
C TRP A 169 2.70 -19.17 7.80
N TYR A 170 3.10 -18.37 8.80
CA TYR A 170 2.18 -17.49 9.52
C TYR A 170 1.71 -16.31 8.66
N TYR A 171 2.57 -15.74 7.80
CA TYR A 171 2.13 -14.76 6.79
C TYR A 171 1.22 -15.41 5.77
N ARG A 172 1.56 -16.61 5.29
CA ARG A 172 0.73 -17.37 4.33
C ARG A 172 -0.68 -17.59 4.87
N LEU A 173 -0.81 -17.99 6.13
CA LEU A 173 -2.10 -18.22 6.79
C LEU A 173 -2.95 -16.95 6.80
N VAL A 174 -2.41 -15.82 7.28
CA VAL A 174 -3.15 -14.57 7.37
C VAL A 174 -3.52 -14.01 5.98
N LEU A 175 -2.62 -14.13 5.01
CA LEU A 175 -2.85 -13.65 3.65
C LEU A 175 -3.85 -14.51 2.85
N SER A 176 -3.88 -15.82 3.11
CA SER A 176 -4.78 -16.77 2.42
C SER A 176 -6.22 -16.71 2.93
N TYR A 177 -6.41 -16.27 4.18
CA TYR A 177 -7.72 -16.13 4.83
C TYR A 177 -7.95 -14.68 5.28
N PRO A 178 -8.11 -13.74 4.33
CA PRO A 178 -8.36 -12.34 4.68
C PRO A 178 -9.68 -12.21 5.45
N LYS A 179 -9.74 -11.26 6.40
CA LYS A 179 -10.97 -10.96 7.18
C LYS A 179 -12.10 -10.37 6.33
N THR A 180 -11.82 -10.05 5.08
CA THR A 180 -12.73 -9.44 4.11
C THR A 180 -12.86 -10.37 2.91
N LEU A 181 -13.95 -10.24 2.15
CA LEU A 181 -14.22 -11.13 1.01
C LEU A 181 -13.10 -11.14 -0.05
N SER A 182 -12.40 -10.03 -0.21
CA SER A 182 -11.17 -9.91 -1.02
C SER A 182 -10.09 -9.26 -0.16
N PRO A 183 -8.80 -9.54 -0.42
CA PRO A 183 -7.69 -8.77 0.16
C PRO A 183 -7.91 -7.26 -0.04
N THR A 184 -7.49 -6.46 0.95
CA THR A 184 -7.53 -4.99 0.93
C THR A 184 -6.12 -4.42 1.03
N PRO A 185 -5.86 -3.16 0.60
CA PRO A 185 -4.50 -2.61 0.60
C PRO A 185 -3.87 -2.63 2.00
N ILE A 186 -4.58 -2.08 2.98
CA ILE A 186 -4.14 -2.08 4.38
C ILE A 186 -4.16 -3.47 5.00
N GLY A 187 -5.08 -4.35 4.59
CA GLY A 187 -5.09 -5.73 5.05
C GLY A 187 -3.79 -6.44 4.72
N ASN A 188 -3.30 -6.31 3.48
CA ASN A 188 -2.02 -6.88 3.07
C ASN A 188 -0.85 -6.31 3.89
N VAL A 189 -0.79 -4.98 4.03
CA VAL A 189 0.27 -4.31 4.80
C VAL A 189 0.26 -4.71 6.28
N LYS A 190 -0.90 -4.78 6.91
CA LYS A 190 -1.01 -5.20 8.32
C LYS A 190 -0.76 -6.69 8.55
N SER A 191 -0.69 -7.49 7.48
CA SER A 191 -0.44 -8.93 7.58
C SER A 191 1.05 -9.26 7.68
N LEU A 192 1.95 -8.32 7.39
CA LEU A 192 3.40 -8.54 7.40
C LEU A 192 4.10 -7.80 8.57
N SER A 193 5.43 -7.92 8.64
CA SER A 193 6.25 -7.27 9.66
C SER A 193 6.91 -5.98 9.15
N ASN A 194 7.60 -5.26 10.04
CA ASN A 194 8.32 -4.03 9.72
C ASN A 194 7.40 -2.94 9.12
N TYR A 195 6.26 -2.73 9.78
CA TYR A 195 5.31 -1.72 9.37
C TYR A 195 5.94 -0.32 9.45
N SER A 196 5.81 0.45 8.38
CA SER A 196 6.25 1.84 8.28
C SER A 196 5.17 2.68 7.60
N THR A 197 5.25 4.00 7.79
CA THR A 197 4.36 4.96 7.14
C THR A 197 5.18 6.19 6.75
N VAL A 198 5.12 6.54 5.48
CA VAL A 198 5.68 7.78 4.92
C VAL A 198 4.53 8.68 4.52
N GLY A 199 4.66 9.97 4.80
CA GLY A 199 3.62 10.95 4.46
C GLY A 199 4.23 12.34 4.34
N ILE A 200 3.40 13.28 3.92
CA ILE A 200 3.81 14.68 3.77
C ILE A 200 4.30 15.19 5.13
N LYS A 201 5.61 15.44 5.28
CA LYS A 201 6.09 16.46 6.22
C LYS A 201 5.52 17.76 5.68
N ILE A 202 4.50 18.29 6.34
CA ILE A 202 4.04 19.63 6.04
C ILE A 202 5.24 20.54 6.29
N GLN A 203 5.83 21.11 5.24
CA GLN A 203 6.59 22.35 5.41
C GLN A 203 5.56 23.42 5.78
N THR A 204 5.21 23.50 7.06
CA THR A 204 4.52 24.69 7.55
C THR A 204 5.57 25.80 7.66
N ASN A 205 5.62 26.68 6.67
CA ASN A 205 6.12 28.05 6.86
C ASN A 205 5.09 28.91 7.60
N GLU A 206 4.41 28.34 8.60
CA GLU A 206 3.59 29.11 9.53
C GLU A 206 4.21 29.00 10.91
N ILE A 207 4.69 30.15 11.40
CA ILE A 207 5.07 30.32 12.79
C ILE A 207 3.80 30.12 13.62
N LEU A 208 3.62 28.90 14.14
CA LEU A 208 2.65 28.64 15.19
C LEU A 208 3.11 29.38 16.44
N LYS A 209 2.63 30.62 16.62
CA LYS A 209 2.75 31.33 17.88
C LYS A 209 2.01 30.53 18.96
N PRO A 210 2.67 30.12 20.05
CA PRO A 210 2.00 29.37 21.11
C PRO A 210 0.90 30.24 21.74
N LYS A 211 -0.35 29.80 21.64
CA LYS A 211 -1.47 30.39 22.38
C LYS A 211 -1.48 29.80 23.79
N PHE A 212 -0.86 30.50 24.74
CA PHE A 212 -1.08 30.24 26.16
C PHE A 212 -2.48 30.72 26.56
N LYS A 213 -3.37 29.80 26.93
CA LYS A 213 -4.53 30.11 27.78
C LYS A 213 -4.16 29.69 29.20
N ALA A 214 -3.77 30.65 30.03
CA ALA A 214 -3.68 30.45 31.47
C ALA A 214 -5.11 30.46 32.04
N THR A 215 -5.58 29.31 32.52
CA THR A 215 -6.78 29.24 33.36
C THR A 215 -6.30 29.25 34.81
N ILE A 216 -6.24 30.43 35.41
CA ILE A 216 -6.08 30.57 36.87
C ILE A 216 -7.47 30.35 37.46
N THR A 217 -7.66 29.19 38.11
CA THR A 217 -8.84 28.95 38.93
C THR A 217 -8.52 29.49 40.33
N LEU A 218 -9.07 30.66 40.66
CA LEU A 218 -9.02 31.21 42.02
C LEU A 218 -9.94 30.38 42.90
N ALA A 219 -9.37 29.70 43.90
CA ALA A 219 -10.10 29.08 44.98
C ALA A 219 -9.61 29.65 46.31
N HIS A 220 -10.58 30.01 47.15
CA HIS A 220 -10.49 30.42 48.56
C HIS A 220 -9.94 31.81 48.87
N GLU A 221 -10.87 32.74 49.12
CA GLU A 221 -10.70 33.71 50.19
C GLU A 221 -11.94 33.65 51.09
N SER A 222 -11.79 32.90 52.19
CA SER A 222 -12.70 32.87 53.31
C SER A 222 -11.94 33.36 54.53
N SER A 223 -12.17 34.61 54.94
CA SER A 223 -12.49 34.98 56.32
C SER A 223 -12.45 36.50 56.47
N ARG A 224 -13.54 37.02 57.04
CA ARG A 224 -13.70 38.41 57.44
C ARG A 224 -12.83 38.70 58.68
N ARG A 225 -12.39 39.97 58.76
CA ARG A 225 -12.06 40.82 59.93
C ARG A 225 -12.65 40.30 61.26
N ALA A 226 -12.02 40.47 62.41
CA ALA A 226 -11.49 41.70 63.00
C ALA A 226 -10.72 41.38 64.31
N LEU A 227 -10.07 42.41 64.86
CA LEU A 227 -9.70 42.65 66.27
C LEU A 227 -10.14 41.61 67.31
#